data_AF-A0A959L7J3-F1
#
_entry.id   AF-A0A959L7J3-F1
#
_cell.length_a   1.000
_cell.length_b   1.000
_cell.length_c   1.000
_cell.angle_alpha   90.00
_cell.angle_beta   90.00
_cell.angle_gamma   90.00
#
_symmetry.space_group_name_H-M   'P 1'
#
loop_
_entity.id
_entity.type
_entity.pdbx_description
1 polymer ?
#
loop_
_entity_poly.entity_id
_entity_poly.type
_entity_poly.pdbx_seq_one_letter_code
_entity_poly.pdbx_strand_id
1 'polypeptide(L)'
;KKGLFDNIDINKRNNKNQNDNDYVVDSELYKERFSVEQLNAWVDGFKSLRIRYETKSSNWMALHCLAFAIIFIRKFEKFTFSF
;
A
#
# COMPACT_ATOMS: atom_id res chain seq x y z
N LYS A 1 21.04 1.12 -17.33
CA LYS A 1 19.60 1.37 -17.09
C LYS A 1 19.06 0.17 -16.32
N LYS A 2 18.55 0.34 -15.10
CA LYS A 2 17.80 -0.74 -14.41
C LYS A 2 16.51 -0.97 -15.21
N GLY A 3 16.25 -2.21 -15.62
CA GLY A 3 15.05 -2.61 -16.34
C GLY A 3 13.82 -2.61 -15.44
N LEU A 4 13.38 -1.43 -15.02
CA LEU A 4 12.08 -1.26 -14.39
C LEU A 4 11.01 -1.36 -15.47
N PHE A 5 10.12 -2.32 -15.32
CA PHE A 5 8.87 -2.43 -16.07
C PHE A 5 7.71 -2.41 -15.08
N ASP A 6 6.59 -1.84 -15.49
CA ASP A 6 5.42 -1.70 -14.64
C ASP A 6 4.61 -3.00 -14.62
N ASN A 7 4.47 -3.62 -13.45
CA ASN A 7 3.64 -4.80 -13.25
C ASN A 7 2.16 -4.42 -13.06
N ILE A 8 1.53 -3.91 -14.12
CA ILE A 8 0.15 -3.41 -14.11
C ILE A 8 -0.73 -4.36 -14.95
N ASP A 9 -1.71 -4.99 -14.31
CA ASP A 9 -2.71 -5.82 -15.00
C ASP A 9 -3.67 -4.95 -15.83
N ILE A 10 -4.24 -5.57 -16.85
CA ILE A 10 -5.10 -4.91 -17.82
C ILE A 10 -6.43 -4.55 -17.17
N ASN A 11 -6.89 -3.32 -17.40
CA ASN A 11 -8.21 -2.89 -16.93
C ASN A 11 -9.33 -3.56 -17.74
N LYS A 12 -9.82 -4.69 -17.24
CA LYS A 12 -10.89 -5.50 -17.85
C LYS A 12 -12.19 -4.73 -18.12
N ARG A 13 -12.45 -3.61 -17.41
CA ARG A 13 -13.69 -2.83 -17.55
C ARG A 13 -13.72 -1.90 -18.76
N ASN A 14 -12.56 -1.54 -19.32
CA ASN A 14 -12.45 -0.54 -20.39
C ASN A 14 -11.89 -1.13 -21.70
N ASN A 15 -11.89 -2.45 -21.83
CA ASN A 15 -11.05 -3.16 -22.79
C ASN A 15 -11.77 -3.45 -24.11
N LYS A 16 -12.15 -2.41 -24.85
CA LYS A 16 -12.86 -2.59 -26.13
C LYS A 16 -11.93 -2.90 -27.33
N ASN A 17 -10.63 -2.58 -27.28
CA ASN A 17 -9.77 -2.59 -28.48
C ASN A 17 -8.25 -2.83 -28.23
N GLN A 18 -7.80 -3.47 -27.15
CA GLN A 18 -6.36 -3.75 -27.00
C GLN A 18 -6.00 -5.09 -27.64
N ASN A 19 -5.45 -5.03 -28.85
CA ASN A 19 -4.69 -6.11 -29.46
C ASN A 19 -3.40 -6.27 -28.63
N ASP A 20 -3.42 -7.21 -27.70
CA ASP A 20 -2.33 -7.58 -26.80
C ASP A 20 -1.11 -8.02 -27.61
N ASN A 21 0.00 -7.30 -27.51
CA ASN A 21 1.28 -7.84 -28.01
C ASN A 21 2.50 -7.57 -27.14
N ASP A 22 2.44 -6.86 -26.00
CA ASP A 22 3.63 -6.66 -25.15
C ASP A 22 3.29 -6.45 -23.64
N TYR A 23 2.35 -7.22 -23.08
CA TYR A 23 2.07 -7.18 -21.64
C TYR A 23 2.83 -8.28 -20.90
N VAL A 24 3.83 -7.89 -20.11
CA VAL A 24 4.49 -8.78 -19.14
C VAL A 24 3.97 -8.44 -17.75
N VAL A 25 3.03 -9.27 -17.26
CA VAL A 25 2.58 -9.23 -15.87
C VAL A 25 3.25 -10.37 -15.12
N ASP A 26 4.04 -10.03 -14.11
CA ASP A 26 4.54 -10.99 -13.14
C ASP A 26 3.39 -11.31 -12.17
N SER A 27 2.76 -12.46 -12.38
CA SER A 27 1.60 -12.91 -11.59
C SER A 27 1.92 -13.15 -10.11
N GLU A 28 3.17 -13.47 -9.77
CA GLU A 28 3.57 -13.71 -8.38
C GLU A 28 3.74 -12.37 -7.66
N LEU A 29 4.44 -11.42 -8.29
CA LEU A 29 4.54 -10.06 -7.78
C LEU A 29 3.17 -9.35 -7.74
N TYR A 30 2.28 -9.64 -8.69
CA TYR A 30 0.95 -9.01 -8.77
C TYR A 30 0.04 -9.41 -7.61
N LYS A 31 0.20 -10.63 -7.05
CA LYS A 31 -0.56 -11.07 -5.87
C LYS A 31 -0.28 -10.20 -4.63
N GLU A 32 0.97 -9.74 -4.49
CA GLU A 32 1.39 -8.90 -3.35
C GLU A 32 0.84 -7.46 -3.42
N ARG A 33 0.36 -7.03 -4.60
CA ARG A 33 -0.20 -5.69 -4.80
C ARG A 33 -1.32 -5.36 -3.81
N PHE A 34 -2.19 -6.33 -3.54
CA PHE A 34 -3.34 -6.14 -2.65
C PHE A 34 -2.88 -5.74 -1.23
N SER A 35 -1.84 -6.41 -0.71
CA SER A 35 -1.27 -6.12 0.60
C SER A 35 -0.74 -4.68 0.68
N VAL A 36 -0.06 -4.23 -0.38
CA VAL A 36 0.49 -2.86 -0.47
C VAL A 36 -0.63 -1.81 -0.56
N GLU A 37 -1.63 -2.03 -1.43
CA GLU A 37 -2.78 -1.12 -1.56
C GLU A 37 -3.60 -1.03 -0.28
N GLN A 38 -3.82 -2.16 0.40
CA GLN A 38 -4.52 -2.20 1.67
C GLN A 38 -3.76 -1.42 2.76
N LEU A 39 -2.44 -1.60 2.84
CA LEU A 39 -1.60 -0.86 3.78
C LEU A 39 -1.65 0.66 3.52
N ASN A 40 -1.55 1.07 2.25
CA ASN A 40 -1.67 2.48 1.87
C ASN A 40 -3.05 3.05 2.25
N ALA A 41 -4.13 2.32 1.97
CA ALA A 41 -5.48 2.73 2.34
C ALA A 41 -5.66 2.89 3.87
N TRP A 42 -5.06 2.00 4.67
CA TRP A 42 -5.10 2.10 6.13
C TRP A 42 -4.35 3.34 6.63
N VAL A 43 -3.17 3.59 6.07
CA VAL A 43 -2.34 4.76 6.40
C VAL A 43 -3.04 6.06 6.01
N ASP A 44 -3.67 6.11 4.84
CA ASP A 44 -4.44 7.27 4.39
C ASP A 44 -5.67 7.53 5.27
N GLY A 45 -6.27 6.47 5.83
CA GLY A 45 -7.32 6.57 6.84
C GLY A 45 -6.83 7.10 8.19
N PHE A 46 -5.53 7.00 8.49
CA PHE A 46 -4.93 7.44 9.74
C PHE A 46 -4.64 8.96 9.75
N LYS A 47 -5.69 9.74 9.94
CA LYS A 47 -5.65 11.22 9.89
C LYS A 47 -4.79 11.90 10.97
N SER A 48 -4.29 11.15 11.95
CA SER A 48 -3.43 11.69 13.03
C SER A 48 -2.02 12.06 12.54
N LEU A 49 -1.53 11.45 11.45
CA LEU A 49 -0.22 11.76 10.86
C LEU A 49 -0.35 12.09 9.38
N ARG A 50 0.44 13.07 8.89
CA ARG A 50 0.43 13.52 7.49
C ARG A 50 1.43 12.75 6.62
N ILE A 51 1.34 11.43 6.64
CA ILE A 51 2.36 10.52 6.08
C ILE A 51 2.50 10.62 4.56
N ARG A 52 1.37 10.79 3.84
CA ARG A 52 1.34 10.86 2.37
C ARG A 52 2.16 12.02 1.78
N TYR A 53 2.36 13.10 2.53
CA TYR A 53 3.05 14.30 2.04
C TYR A 53 4.56 14.28 2.32
N GLU A 54 5.07 13.22 2.93
CA GLU A 54 6.50 13.08 3.19
C GLU A 54 7.25 12.71 1.93
N THR A 55 8.28 13.50 1.61
CA THR A 55 9.10 13.33 0.42
C THR A 55 10.35 12.51 0.67
N LYS A 56 10.83 12.48 1.93
CA LYS A 56 12.03 11.73 2.30
C LYS A 56 11.64 10.31 2.69
N SER A 57 12.22 9.32 2.01
CA SER A 57 11.97 7.88 2.27
C SER A 57 12.18 7.49 3.74
N SER A 58 13.20 8.04 4.41
CA SER A 58 13.44 7.79 5.84
C SER A 58 12.29 8.29 6.73
N ASN A 59 11.76 9.47 6.43
CA ASN A 59 10.65 10.05 7.21
C ASN A 59 9.37 9.29 6.95
N TRP A 60 9.10 8.97 5.68
CA TRP A 60 7.95 8.17 5.27
C TRP A 60 7.94 6.84 6.04
N MET A 61 9.05 6.11 6.07
CA MET A 61 9.16 4.85 6.80
C MET A 61 9.01 5.03 8.31
N ALA A 62 9.68 6.01 8.91
CA ALA A 62 9.57 6.27 10.35
C ALA A 62 8.13 6.58 10.79
N LEU A 63 7.40 7.35 9.99
CA LEU A 63 6.00 7.69 10.26
C LEU A 63 5.07 6.50 10.08
N HIS A 64 5.34 5.59 9.14
CA HIS A 64 4.61 4.32 9.04
C HIS A 64 4.78 3.48 10.30
N CYS A 65 6.01 3.29 10.77
CA CYS A 65 6.28 2.58 12.01
C CYS A 65 5.57 3.22 13.21
N LEU A 66 5.59 4.56 13.31
CA LEU A 66 4.92 5.29 14.37
C LEU A 66 3.39 5.10 14.31
N ALA A 67 2.79 5.20 13.13
CA ALA A 67 1.35 4.98 12.95
C ALA A 67 0.92 3.59 13.40
N PHE A 68 1.67 2.56 12.99
CA PHE A 68 1.39 1.17 13.40
C PHE A 68 1.57 0.96 14.89
N ALA A 69 2.60 1.56 15.51
CA ALA A 69 2.79 1.51 16.96
C ALA A 69 1.60 2.14 17.71
N ILE A 70 1.11 3.30 17.26
CA ILE A 70 -0.05 3.97 17.87
C ILE A 70 -1.32 3.13 17.70
N ILE A 71 -1.57 2.59 16.50
CA ILE A 71 -2.73 1.71 16.24
C ILE A 71 -2.68 0.47 17.14
N PHE A 72 -1.51 -0.14 17.27
CA PHE A 72 -1.27 -1.30 18.13
C PHE A 72 -1.56 -0.95 19.59
N ILE A 73 -0.92 0.09 20.15
CA ILE A 73 -1.11 0.50 21.54
C ILE A 73 -2.59 0.77 21.85
N ARG A 74 -3.30 1.51 20.98
CA ARG A 74 -4.74 1.79 21.16
C ARG A 74 -5.60 0.52 21.19
N LYS A 75 -5.21 -0.51 20.46
CA LYS A 75 -5.92 -1.80 20.46
C LYS A 75 -5.60 -2.60 21.73
N PHE A 76 -4.38 -2.51 22.23
CA PHE A 76 -3.95 -3.13 23.50
C PHE A 76 -4.61 -2.48 24.72
N GLU A 77 -4.66 -1.16 24.81
CA GLU A 77 -5.33 -0.46 25.92
C GLU A 77 -6.82 -0.82 26.00
N LYS A 78 -7.51 -0.88 24.87
CA LYS A 78 -8.91 -1.33 24.82
C LYS A 78 -9.09 -2.77 25.28
N PHE A 79 -8.07 -3.61 25.11
CA PHE A 79 -8.10 -5.00 25.57
C PHE A 79 -7.89 -5.09 27.09
N THR A 80 -7.01 -4.25 27.67
CA THR A 80 -6.69 -4.30 29.11
C THR A 80 -7.79 -3.74 30.01
N PHE A 81 -8.62 -2.81 29.53
CA PHE A 81 -9.70 -2.17 30.33
C PHE A 81 -11.09 -2.79 30.11
N SER A 82 -11.18 -3.98 29.52
CA SER A 82 -12.45 -4.68 29.24
C SER A 82 -12.84 -5.73 30.30
N PHE A 83 -12.32 -5.64 31.53
CA PHE A 83 -12.70 -6.53 32.63
C PHE A 83 -13.90 -6.00 33.42
#